data_AF-A0A1G6Z4M1-F1
#
_entry.id   AF-A0A1G6Z4M1-F1
#
_cell.length_a   1.000
_cell.length_b   1.000
_cell.length_c   1.000
_cell.angle_alpha   90.00
_cell.angle_beta   90.00
_cell.angle_gamma   90.00
#
_symmetry.space_group_name_H-M   'P 1'
#
loop_
_entity.id
_entity.type
_entity.pdbx_description
1 polymer ?
#
loop_
_entity_poly.entity_id
_entity_poly.type
_entity_poly.pdbx_seq_one_letter_code
_entity_poly.pdbx_strand_id
1 'polypeptide(L)'
;MATSSSSRETFDDSDTRHDEMHSTIEAWVQDLVDEVDDLVSSEQFTEWLDVQSRFHDYSHRNTLLIKLQCPQATRVAGYRTWQNEFDRHVKEGETAIWIWAPIIAKQCPDCGNSPSYHERSDCEYNETPPDSWEKGLVGFRPAPVFDISQTDGEPLPDLET
;
A
#
# COMPACT_ATOMS: atom_id res chain seq x y z
N MET A 1 -19.10 -15.96 5.83
CA MET A 1 -18.79 -15.49 7.20
C MET A 1 -18.76 -16.70 8.10
N ALA A 2 -17.67 -17.48 8.08
CA ALA A 2 -17.48 -18.57 9.02
C ALA A 2 -16.80 -17.97 10.25
N THR A 3 -17.50 -17.95 11.38
CA THR A 3 -16.91 -17.61 12.67
C THR A 3 -16.12 -18.83 13.13
N SER A 4 -14.79 -18.81 12.98
CA SER A 4 -13.95 -19.86 13.55
C SER A 4 -14.03 -19.76 15.08
N SER A 5 -14.57 -20.80 15.69
CA SER A 5 -14.73 -20.89 17.14
C SER A 5 -13.36 -21.18 17.73
N SER A 6 -12.73 -20.16 18.33
CA SER A 6 -11.48 -20.38 19.08
C SER A 6 -11.81 -21.13 20.37
N SER A 7 -11.66 -22.46 20.34
CA SER A 7 -11.56 -23.29 21.54
C SER A 7 -10.21 -23.03 22.21
N ARG A 8 -10.19 -23.04 23.54
CA ARG A 8 -8.97 -22.91 24.33
C ARG A 8 -8.51 -24.32 24.71
N GLU A 9 -7.43 -24.78 24.11
CA GLU A 9 -6.82 -26.08 24.43
C GLU A 9 -6.07 -26.04 25.78
N THR A 10 -6.11 -27.14 26.54
CA THR A 10 -5.39 -27.30 27.82
C THR A 10 -4.46 -28.51 27.76
N PHE A 11 -3.29 -28.41 28.42
CA PHE A 11 -2.23 -29.43 28.42
C PHE A 11 -1.86 -29.80 29.86
N ASP A 12 -2.72 -30.60 30.49
CA ASP A 12 -2.71 -30.81 31.94
C ASP A 12 -1.65 -31.84 32.39
N ASP A 13 -1.27 -32.80 31.55
CA ASP A 13 -0.26 -33.84 31.86
C ASP A 13 1.16 -33.30 31.66
N SER A 14 2.04 -33.43 32.67
CA SER A 14 3.42 -32.93 32.60
C SER A 14 4.37 -33.78 31.77
N ASP A 15 4.09 -35.08 31.66
CA ASP A 15 4.99 -36.04 31.01
C ASP A 15 4.81 -36.01 29.48
N THR A 16 3.63 -35.61 29.00
CA THR A 16 3.28 -35.52 27.56
C THR A 16 3.11 -34.10 27.06
N ARG A 17 3.09 -33.09 27.96
CA ARG A 17 2.82 -31.68 27.65
C ARG A 17 3.56 -31.15 26.42
N HIS A 18 4.86 -31.44 26.36
CA HIS A 18 5.73 -30.93 25.31
C HIS A 18 5.29 -31.43 23.93
N ASP A 19 4.98 -32.72 23.83
CA ASP A 19 4.61 -33.38 22.59
C ASP A 19 3.17 -32.99 22.17
N GLU A 20 2.27 -32.87 23.15
CA GLU A 20 0.90 -32.38 22.93
C GLU A 20 0.87 -30.93 22.44
N MET A 21 1.69 -30.04 23.03
CA MET A 21 1.83 -28.66 22.58
C MET A 21 2.42 -28.59 21.17
N HIS A 22 3.45 -29.38 20.88
CA HIS A 22 4.08 -29.41 19.56
C HIS A 22 3.08 -29.85 18.48
N SER A 23 2.36 -30.95 18.73
CA SER A 23 1.35 -31.46 17.80
C SER A 23 0.20 -30.48 17.59
N THR A 24 -0.20 -29.75 18.63
CA THR A 24 -1.27 -28.75 18.53
C THR A 24 -0.84 -27.52 17.74
N ILE A 25 0.40 -27.07 17.94
CA ILE A 25 0.98 -25.97 17.15
C ILE A 25 1.09 -26.37 15.68
N GLU A 26 1.57 -27.58 15.39
CA GLU A 26 1.62 -28.10 14.00
C GLU A 26 0.23 -28.15 13.36
N ALA A 27 -0.79 -28.61 14.09
CA ALA A 27 -2.16 -28.63 13.60
C ALA A 27 -2.69 -27.21 13.32
N TRP A 28 -2.48 -26.25 14.22
CA TRP A 28 -2.91 -24.86 13.99
C TRP A 28 -2.17 -24.19 12.84
N VAL A 29 -0.87 -24.48 12.67
CA VAL A 29 -0.11 -23.99 11.52
C VAL A 29 -0.69 -24.57 10.24
N GLN A 30 -1.03 -25.85 10.22
CA GLN A 30 -1.65 -26.48 9.05
C GLN A 30 -3.04 -25.90 8.76
N ASP A 31 -3.90 -25.74 9.77
CA ASP A 31 -5.23 -25.14 9.61
C ASP A 31 -5.14 -23.70 9.07
N LEU A 32 -4.16 -22.92 9.53
CA LEU A 32 -3.93 -21.56 9.05
C LEU A 32 -3.40 -21.55 7.62
N VAL A 33 -2.53 -22.49 7.25
CA VAL A 33 -2.09 -22.68 5.86
C VAL A 33 -3.27 -23.02 4.97
N ASP A 34 -4.15 -23.94 5.38
CA ASP A 34 -5.32 -24.34 4.61
C ASP A 34 -6.33 -23.18 4.46
N GLU A 35 -6.57 -22.40 5.51
CA GLU A 35 -7.45 -21.22 5.45
C GLU A 35 -6.87 -20.13 4.52
N VAL A 36 -5.56 -19.92 4.57
CA VAL A 36 -4.85 -19.01 3.66
C VAL A 36 -4.89 -19.55 2.22
N ASP A 37 -4.68 -20.84 2.00
CA ASP A 37 -4.72 -21.46 0.67
C ASP A 37 -6.13 -21.42 0.05
N ASP A 38 -7.18 -21.60 0.85
CA ASP A 38 -8.57 -21.43 0.40
C ASP A 38 -8.90 -19.97 0.03
N LEU A 39 -8.36 -19.01 0.78
CA LEU A 39 -8.48 -17.59 0.45
C LEU A 39 -7.64 -17.19 -0.78
N VAL A 40 -6.42 -17.74 -0.88
CA VAL A 40 -5.47 -17.51 -1.98
C VAL A 40 -5.93 -18.17 -3.28
N SER A 41 -6.56 -19.34 -3.20
CA SER A 41 -7.14 -20.05 -4.36
C SER A 41 -8.33 -19.30 -4.97
N SER A 42 -8.85 -18.26 -4.31
CA SER A 42 -9.72 -17.32 -4.99
C SER A 42 -8.94 -16.55 -6.06
N GLU A 43 -9.33 -16.73 -7.32
CA GLU A 43 -8.70 -16.10 -8.50
C GLU A 43 -8.47 -14.60 -8.29
N GLN A 44 -9.43 -13.92 -7.64
CA GLN A 44 -9.37 -12.50 -7.31
C GLN A 44 -8.28 -12.13 -6.28
N PHE A 45 -8.00 -12.99 -5.30
CA PHE A 45 -6.95 -12.73 -4.30
C PHE A 45 -5.56 -13.01 -4.85
N THR A 46 -5.39 -14.08 -5.64
CA THR A 46 -4.14 -14.32 -6.37
C THR A 46 -3.84 -13.19 -7.34
N GLU A 47 -4.84 -12.70 -8.10
CA GLU A 47 -4.68 -11.52 -8.95
C GLU A 47 -4.31 -10.27 -8.15
N TRP A 48 -4.86 -10.10 -6.95
CA TRP A 48 -4.52 -8.96 -6.09
C TRP A 48 -3.09 -9.05 -5.55
N LEU A 49 -2.63 -10.23 -5.11
CA LEU A 49 -1.25 -10.46 -4.67
C LEU A 49 -0.23 -10.26 -5.80
N ASP A 50 -0.57 -10.69 -7.03
CA ASP A 50 0.26 -10.47 -8.21
C ASP A 50 0.38 -8.98 -8.56
N VAL A 51 -0.66 -8.17 -8.36
CA VAL A 51 -0.55 -6.72 -8.51
C VAL A 51 0.29 -6.12 -7.38
N GLN A 52 0.09 -6.56 -6.13
CA GLN A 52 0.85 -6.04 -4.99
C GLN A 52 2.34 -6.32 -5.10
N SER A 53 2.75 -7.45 -5.69
CA SER A 53 4.16 -7.76 -5.92
C SER A 53 4.81 -6.84 -6.97
N ARG A 54 4.04 -6.34 -7.94
CA ARG A 54 4.52 -5.45 -9.01
C ARG A 54 4.68 -3.99 -8.58
N PHE A 55 3.95 -3.55 -7.56
CA PHE A 55 3.93 -2.15 -7.09
C PHE A 55 4.45 -2.01 -5.65
N HIS A 56 5.69 -2.44 -5.38
CA HIS A 56 6.28 -2.45 -4.03
C HIS A 56 6.40 -1.06 -3.38
N ASP A 57 6.52 0.00 -4.17
CA ASP A 57 6.60 1.39 -3.67
C ASP A 57 5.22 2.03 -3.41
N TYR A 58 4.13 1.34 -3.75
CA TYR A 58 2.76 1.84 -3.56
C TYR A 58 2.06 1.17 -2.37
N SER A 59 1.25 1.96 -1.66
CA SER A 59 0.38 1.42 -0.61
C SER A 59 -0.65 0.45 -1.18
N HIS A 60 -1.07 -0.55 -0.40
CA HIS A 60 -2.11 -1.52 -0.79
C HIS A 60 -3.39 -0.86 -1.36
N ARG A 61 -3.76 0.31 -0.81
CA ARG A 61 -4.88 1.11 -1.31
C ARG A 61 -4.63 1.62 -2.72
N ASN A 62 -3.44 2.14 -3.00
CA ASN A 62 -3.08 2.61 -4.34
C ASN A 62 -2.91 1.45 -5.32
N THR A 63 -2.34 0.33 -4.90
CA THR A 63 -2.28 -0.92 -5.68
C THR A 63 -3.66 -1.36 -6.15
N LEU A 64 -4.64 -1.40 -5.23
CA LEU A 64 -6.02 -1.75 -5.56
C LEU A 64 -6.66 -0.73 -6.51
N LEU A 65 -6.47 0.57 -6.25
CA LEU A 65 -6.99 1.63 -7.13
C LEU A 65 -6.43 1.53 -8.55
N ILE A 66 -5.15 1.20 -8.70
CA ILE A 66 -4.51 0.99 -10.00
C ILE A 66 -5.16 -0.21 -10.70
N LYS A 67 -5.25 -1.37 -10.04
CA LYS A 67 -5.86 -2.60 -10.60
C LYS A 67 -7.30 -2.37 -11.06
N LEU A 68 -8.12 -1.64 -10.29
CA LEU A 68 -9.52 -1.39 -10.64
C LEU A 68 -9.70 -0.46 -11.84
N GLN A 69 -8.76 0.47 -12.07
CA GLN A 69 -8.82 1.44 -13.17
C GLN A 69 -8.10 0.95 -14.44
N CYS A 70 -7.03 0.18 -14.26
CA CYS A 70 -6.22 -0.38 -15.35
C CYS A 70 -5.76 -1.80 -14.95
N PRO A 71 -6.59 -2.84 -15.19
CA PRO A 71 -6.31 -4.20 -14.73
C PRO A 71 -5.02 -4.82 -15.27
N GLN A 72 -4.58 -4.33 -16.43
CA GLN A 72 -3.37 -4.71 -17.14
C GLN A 72 -2.15 -3.86 -16.78
N ALA A 73 -2.24 -2.98 -15.78
CA ALA A 73 -1.11 -2.14 -15.38
C ALA A 73 0.09 -2.97 -14.92
N THR A 74 1.28 -2.57 -15.35
CA THR A 74 2.55 -3.26 -15.08
C THR A 74 3.59 -2.31 -14.51
N ARG A 75 3.63 -1.05 -14.98
CA ARG A 75 4.55 -0.02 -14.48
C ARG A 75 3.82 1.30 -14.55
N VAL A 76 3.68 1.97 -13.41
CA VAL A 76 2.87 3.18 -13.29
C VAL A 76 3.72 4.30 -12.72
N ALA A 77 3.64 5.47 -13.33
CA ALA A 77 4.34 6.66 -12.86
C ALA A 77 3.56 7.95 -13.18
N GLY A 78 3.95 9.05 -12.54
CA GLY A 78 3.41 10.37 -12.86
C GLY A 78 3.89 10.85 -14.24
N TYR A 79 3.11 11.71 -14.90
CA TYR A 79 3.44 12.25 -16.23
C TYR A 79 4.87 12.78 -16.34
N ARG A 80 5.29 13.59 -15.36
CA ARG A 80 6.64 14.19 -15.35
C ARG A 80 7.74 13.17 -15.10
N THR A 81 7.46 12.12 -14.33
CA THR A 81 8.41 11.02 -14.10
C THR A 81 8.65 10.29 -15.43
N TRP A 82 7.58 9.96 -16.17
CA TRP A 82 7.72 9.38 -17.52
C TRP A 82 8.59 10.24 -18.44
N GLN A 83 8.35 11.55 -18.47
CA GLN A 83 9.10 12.46 -19.32
C GLN A 83 10.56 12.66 -18.87
N ASN A 84 10.79 12.92 -17.59
CA ASN A 84 12.10 13.38 -17.10
C ASN A 84 13.06 12.23 -16.82
N GLU A 85 12.55 11.08 -16.37
CA GLU A 85 13.39 9.96 -15.91
C GLU A 85 13.49 8.84 -16.95
N PHE A 86 12.48 8.70 -17.81
CA PHE A 86 12.40 7.60 -18.78
C PHE A 86 12.32 8.04 -20.24
N ASP A 87 12.30 9.35 -20.52
CA ASP A 87 12.14 9.91 -21.87
C ASP A 87 10.91 9.36 -22.62
N ARG A 88 9.84 9.07 -21.87
CA ARG A 88 8.56 8.59 -22.39
C ARG A 88 7.48 9.67 -22.25
N HIS A 89 6.57 9.71 -23.20
CA HIS A 89 5.47 10.68 -23.23
C HIS A 89 4.14 9.95 -23.18
N VAL A 90 3.22 10.42 -22.34
CA VAL A 90 1.85 9.88 -22.33
C VAL A 90 1.18 10.20 -23.68
N LYS A 91 0.58 9.19 -24.30
CA LYS A 91 -0.11 9.32 -25.59
C LYS A 91 -1.31 10.26 -25.47
N GLU A 92 -1.58 11.00 -26.54
CA GLU A 92 -2.73 11.90 -26.58
C GLU A 92 -4.05 11.11 -26.45
N GLY A 93 -4.97 11.60 -25.61
CA GLY A 93 -6.26 10.98 -25.38
C GLY A 93 -6.27 9.87 -24.32
N GLU A 94 -5.13 9.50 -23.75
CA GLU A 94 -5.06 8.53 -22.65
C GLU A 94 -5.72 9.05 -21.37
N THR A 95 -6.36 8.14 -20.64
CA THR A 95 -7.05 8.46 -19.39
C THR A 95 -6.14 8.20 -18.20
N ALA A 96 -6.06 9.15 -17.26
CA ALA A 96 -5.25 9.01 -16.06
C ALA A 96 -5.82 7.95 -15.10
N ILE A 97 -4.91 7.21 -14.46
CA ILE A 97 -5.19 6.37 -13.29
C ILE A 97 -5.04 7.25 -12.05
N TRP A 98 -6.03 7.26 -11.17
CA TRP A 98 -6.02 8.11 -9.97
C TRP A 98 -5.55 7.36 -8.74
N ILE A 99 -4.58 7.95 -8.03
CA ILE A 99 -4.04 7.45 -6.76
C ILE A 99 -4.13 8.52 -5.66
N TRP A 100 -3.95 8.11 -4.40
CA TRP A 100 -3.72 9.03 -3.30
C TRP A 100 -2.23 9.30 -3.13
N ALA A 101 -1.81 10.54 -3.36
CA ALA A 101 -0.43 10.97 -3.17
C ALA A 101 -0.29 11.80 -1.88
N PRO A 102 0.81 11.64 -1.13
CA PRO A 102 1.07 12.45 0.06
C PRO A 102 1.31 13.91 -0.30
N ILE A 103 0.84 14.80 0.57
CA ILE A 103 1.15 16.24 0.55
C ILE A 103 2.25 16.47 1.58
N ILE A 104 3.46 16.76 1.11
CA ILE A 104 4.60 17.09 1.96
C ILE A 104 4.77 18.61 1.99
N ALA A 105 4.54 19.22 3.15
CA ALA A 105 4.64 20.66 3.36
C ALA A 105 5.14 20.96 4.77
N LYS A 106 5.38 22.25 5.09
CA LYS A 106 5.70 22.66 6.47
C LYS A 106 4.58 22.17 7.41
N GLN A 107 4.96 21.56 8.52
CA GLN A 107 4.05 20.84 9.42
C GLN A 107 4.17 21.39 10.84
N CYS A 108 3.06 21.76 11.46
CA CYS A 108 3.02 22.18 12.86
C CYS A 108 3.55 21.03 13.75
N PRO A 109 4.54 21.29 14.63
CA PRO A 109 5.11 20.27 15.50
C PRO A 109 4.12 19.61 16.46
N ASP A 110 3.05 20.31 16.82
CA ASP A 110 2.04 19.82 17.77
C ASP A 110 0.88 19.11 17.05
N CYS A 111 0.13 19.84 16.21
CA CYS A 111 -1.06 19.27 15.58
C CYS A 111 -0.82 18.53 14.25
N GLY A 112 0.41 18.56 13.71
CA GLY A 112 0.74 17.88 12.45
C GLY A 112 0.09 18.49 11.20
N ASN A 113 -0.56 19.65 11.31
CA ASN A 113 -1.25 20.29 10.18
C ASN A 113 -0.33 21.24 9.40
N SER A 114 -0.73 21.53 8.15
CA SER A 114 -0.15 22.66 7.40
C SER A 114 -0.46 24.01 8.08
N PRO A 115 0.31 25.09 7.81
CA PRO A 115 0.07 26.40 8.42
C PRO A 115 -1.37 26.89 8.28
N SER A 116 -1.96 26.75 7.09
CA SER A 116 -3.33 27.18 6.82
C SER A 116 -4.40 26.38 7.57
N TYR A 117 -4.12 25.13 7.93
CA TYR A 117 -5.04 24.30 8.72
C TYR A 117 -4.83 24.51 10.22
N HIS A 118 -3.57 24.69 10.65
CA HIS A 118 -3.23 25.07 12.03
C HIS A 118 -3.99 26.33 12.46
N GLU A 119 -3.94 27.39 11.65
CA GLU A 119 -4.65 28.66 11.91
C GLU A 119 -6.17 28.54 12.04
N ARG A 120 -6.76 27.45 11.52
CA ARG A 120 -8.21 27.19 11.55
C ARG A 120 -8.60 26.09 12.53
N SER A 121 -7.64 25.56 13.26
CA SER A 121 -7.82 24.49 14.22
C SER A 121 -7.81 25.03 15.65
N ASP A 122 -8.19 24.20 16.62
CA ASP A 122 -8.10 24.53 18.05
C ASP A 122 -6.68 24.35 18.62
N CYS A 123 -5.65 24.21 17.76
CA CYS A 123 -4.26 24.07 18.20
C CYS A 123 -3.66 25.43 18.56
N GLU A 124 -3.14 25.56 19.78
CA GLU A 124 -2.58 26.80 20.33
C GLU A 124 -1.06 26.92 20.15
N TYR A 125 -0.42 25.97 19.45
CA TYR A 125 1.05 25.98 19.26
C TYR A 125 1.54 27.28 18.63
N ASN A 126 2.45 27.98 19.34
CA ASN A 126 3.05 29.24 18.89
C ASN A 126 4.55 29.37 19.14
N GLU A 127 5.22 28.31 19.63
CA GLU A 127 6.63 28.40 20.06
C GLU A 127 7.58 28.75 18.91
N THR A 128 7.25 28.33 17.68
CA THR A 128 8.00 28.65 16.47
C THR A 128 7.07 29.15 15.36
N PRO A 129 7.48 30.14 14.55
CA PRO A 129 6.68 30.61 13.43
C PRO A 129 6.59 29.56 12.32
N PRO A 130 5.50 29.53 11.51
CA PRO A 130 5.29 28.53 10.46
C PRO A 130 6.43 28.38 9.47
N ASP A 131 7.21 29.45 9.26
CA ASP A 131 8.34 29.40 8.35
C ASP A 131 9.52 28.56 8.84
N SER A 132 9.63 28.35 10.15
CA SER A 132 10.67 27.55 10.79
C SER A 132 10.28 26.08 10.98
N TRP A 133 9.04 25.70 10.65
CA TRP A 133 8.57 24.33 10.79
C TRP A 133 9.22 23.38 9.77
N GLU A 134 9.45 22.15 10.20
CA GLU A 134 9.97 21.10 9.33
C GLU A 134 8.92 20.63 8.31
N LYS A 135 9.39 20.02 7.21
CA LYS A 135 8.49 19.42 6.22
C LYS A 135 8.05 18.04 6.67
N GLY A 136 6.76 17.79 6.61
CA GLY A 136 6.19 16.48 6.89
C GLY A 136 4.88 16.24 6.16
N LEU A 137 4.26 15.09 6.43
CA LEU A 137 3.01 14.67 5.82
C LEU A 137 1.84 15.43 6.44
N VAL A 138 1.21 16.32 5.66
CA VAL A 138 0.08 17.14 6.13
C VAL A 138 -1.26 16.71 5.54
N GLY A 139 -1.28 15.68 4.70
CA GLY A 139 -2.50 15.15 4.08
C GLY A 139 -2.23 14.37 2.80
N PHE A 140 -3.31 14.03 2.10
CA PHE A 140 -3.27 13.31 0.83
C PHE A 140 -4.19 13.99 -0.19
N ARG A 141 -3.82 13.90 -1.46
CA ARG A 141 -4.65 14.38 -2.58
C ARG A 141 -4.73 13.35 -3.70
N PRO A 142 -5.81 13.36 -4.50
CA PRO A 142 -5.82 12.62 -5.75
C PRO A 142 -4.69 13.14 -6.66
N ALA A 143 -3.94 12.22 -7.26
CA ALA A 143 -2.90 12.52 -8.23
C ALA A 143 -3.03 11.60 -9.45
N PRO A 144 -2.82 12.14 -10.66
CA PRO A 144 -2.86 11.34 -11.88
C PRO A 144 -1.52 10.63 -12.11
N VAL A 145 -1.61 9.35 -12.45
CA VAL A 145 -0.50 8.52 -12.91
C VAL A 145 -0.93 7.75 -14.17
N PHE A 146 0.03 7.19 -14.89
CA PHE A 146 -0.18 6.52 -16.16
C PHE A 146 0.63 5.23 -16.20
N ASP A 147 0.06 4.17 -16.78
CA ASP A 147 0.78 2.93 -17.04
C ASP A 147 1.71 3.07 -18.25
N ILE A 148 2.78 2.28 -18.31
CA ILE A 148 3.72 2.23 -19.43
C ILE A 148 3.01 2.01 -20.78
N SER A 149 1.96 1.19 -20.83
CA SER A 149 1.18 0.93 -22.04
C SER A 149 0.45 2.18 -22.58
N GLN A 150 0.34 3.23 -21.75
CA GLN A 150 -0.25 4.53 -22.09
C GLN A 150 0.80 5.55 -22.55
N THR A 151 2.06 5.14 -22.72
CA THR A 151 3.17 6.03 -23.09
C THR A 151 3.90 5.56 -24.34
N ASP A 152 4.43 6.50 -25.11
CA ASP A 152 5.35 6.27 -26.23
C ASP A 152 6.79 6.66 -25.83
N GLY A 153 7.77 5.91 -26.31
CA GLY A 153 9.19 6.14 -26.06
C GLY A 153 9.99 4.83 -26.08
N GLU A 154 11.28 4.91 -25.75
CA GLU A 154 12.17 3.76 -25.74
C GLU A 154 11.78 2.73 -24.65
N PRO A 155 11.87 1.42 -24.93
CA PRO A 155 11.61 0.38 -23.94
C PRO A 155 12.41 0.64 -22.68
N LEU A 156 11.76 0.47 -21.53
CA LEU A 156 12.46 0.59 -20.26
C LEU A 156 13.52 -0.51 -20.13
N PRO A 157 14.67 -0.23 -19.51
CA PRO A 157 15.65 -1.27 -19.23
C PRO A 157 15.02 -2.38 -18.39
N ASP A 158 15.42 -3.62 -18.68
CA ASP A 158 15.10 -4.76 -17.83
C ASP A 158 15.82 -4.56 -16.50
N LEU A 159 15.06 -4.64 -15.40
CA LEU A 159 15.64 -4.69 -14.08
C LEU A 159 16.13 -6.12 -13.88
N GLU A 160 17.43 -6.32 -13.66
CA GLU A 160 17.93 -7.59 -13.13
C GLU A 160 17.34 -7.73 -11.71
N THR A 161 16.33 -8.60 -11.60
CA THR A 161 15.69 -8.97 -10.33
C THR A 161 16.59 -9.86 -9.49
#